data_AF-A0A0U3UBY6-F1
#
_entry.id   AF-A0A0U3UBY6-F1
#
_cell.length_a   1.000
_cell.length_b   1.000
_cell.length_c   1.000
_cell.angle_alpha   90.00
_cell.angle_beta   90.00
_cell.angle_gamma   90.00
#
_symmetry.space_group_name_H-M   'P 1'
#
loop_
_entity.id
_entity.type
_entity.pdbx_description
1 polymer ?
#
loop_
_entity_poly.entity_id
_entity_poly.type
_entity_poly.pdbx_seq_one_letter_code
_entity_poly.pdbx_strand_id
1 'polypeptide(L)'
;MKPFTFMRSLRNKLLLTLVLLHLAMIGGVTWYFYHCYGDMMGTMKDDQLAKIADAWSSSQRMPALMPMVMQQEKLKSTYIVQLWDDHNHLRASSWPALQAPLQPKKGWSDLKVGDCGDDCEWRVYTRPGELGSEIGNIQVLHNIGYMKSLMVKRVLSAIIPLMLMMPLSLLVIWLVVRAITRDLRVASRQIAAQETLHPHAVSPNSLPDEVLPLVAAYNSLLDKLRAAWSSQRQFLEDAAHELRTPVTAVTLQLENLRQHIQPGEASRQFDQLEAGVTRTRHLVTQLLNISRQEDQSVVASVETIDIDDLLKESIEQLMVVADKRGIDIGFNGTTHYRLHASRSDLRSLFDNLIGNAMLHTPEGSLVDVLLHRVGNHTVVDIIDNGPGMPESFIERAFDRFTRSPDVQAQGSGLGLSIVRSVAQKHQMQVALSNCHNPQGEISGLQVRVTLP
;
A
#
# COMPACT_ATOMS: atom_id res chain seq x y z
N MET A 1 10.91 -27.41 8.17
CA MET A 1 11.21 -26.10 8.80
C MET A 1 10.65 -25.02 7.89
N LYS A 2 9.58 -24.32 8.31
CA LYS A 2 8.98 -23.21 7.53
C LYS A 2 9.90 -21.99 7.65
N PRO A 3 10.33 -21.35 6.55
CA PRO A 3 11.16 -20.15 6.64
C PRO A 3 10.35 -19.04 7.30
N PHE A 4 10.97 -18.35 8.27
CA PHE A 4 10.38 -17.25 9.02
C PHE A 4 9.77 -16.20 8.09
N THR A 5 8.44 -16.20 7.98
CA THR A 5 7.63 -15.22 7.22
C THR A 5 7.79 -13.79 7.76
N PHE A 6 8.43 -13.62 8.92
CA PHE A 6 8.75 -12.34 9.53
C PHE A 6 9.70 -11.48 8.66
N MET A 7 10.59 -12.05 7.86
CA MET A 7 11.60 -11.30 7.09
C MET A 7 11.12 -10.69 5.76
N ARG A 8 9.84 -10.86 5.37
CA ARG A 8 9.35 -10.30 4.09
C ARG A 8 9.11 -8.79 4.13
N SER A 9 8.88 -8.21 5.31
CA SER A 9 8.66 -6.78 5.44
C SER A 9 9.98 -6.02 5.61
N LEU A 10 10.20 -4.97 4.82
CA LEU A 10 11.33 -4.03 4.95
C LEU A 10 11.44 -3.51 6.40
N ARG A 11 10.29 -3.25 7.04
CA ARG A 11 10.19 -2.85 8.45
C ARG A 11 10.83 -3.86 9.40
N ASN A 12 10.59 -5.15 9.18
CA ASN A 12 11.08 -6.19 10.08
C ASN A 12 12.58 -6.42 9.89
N LYS A 13 13.10 -6.26 8.66
CA LYS A 13 14.55 -6.29 8.39
C LYS A 13 15.28 -5.12 9.07
N LEU A 14 14.73 -3.91 8.99
CA LEU A 14 15.27 -2.72 9.66
C LEU A 14 15.25 -2.86 11.18
N LEU A 15 14.14 -3.32 11.76
CA LEU A 15 14.06 -3.53 13.21
C LEU A 15 15.04 -4.61 13.69
N LEU A 16 15.16 -5.73 12.97
CA LEU A 16 16.07 -6.81 13.34
C LEU A 16 17.54 -6.37 13.29
N THR A 17 17.96 -5.69 12.21
CA THR A 17 19.33 -5.20 12.04
C THR A 17 19.69 -4.19 13.12
N LEU A 18 18.77 -3.31 13.50
CA LEU A 18 18.99 -2.35 14.59
C LEU A 18 19.09 -3.00 15.97
N VAL A 19 18.24 -4.01 16.25
CA VAL A 19 18.33 -4.78 17.50
C VAL A 19 19.69 -5.48 17.58
N LEU A 20 20.14 -6.10 16.50
CA LEU A 20 21.46 -6.73 16.43
C LEU A 20 22.60 -5.71 16.63
N LEU A 21 22.49 -4.52 16.03
CA LEU A 21 23.46 -3.43 16.22
C LEU A 21 23.52 -2.96 17.68
N HIS A 22 22.36 -2.79 18.34
CA HIS A 22 22.31 -2.40 19.75
C HIS A 22 22.90 -3.48 20.66
N LEU A 23 22.56 -4.76 20.42
CA LEU A 23 23.12 -5.87 21.19
C LEU A 23 24.65 -5.95 21.02
N ALA A 24 25.15 -5.76 19.80
CA ALA A 24 26.59 -5.70 19.54
C ALA A 24 27.25 -4.51 20.24
N MET A 25 26.61 -3.33 20.25
CA MET A 25 27.15 -2.15 20.95
C MET A 25 27.17 -2.35 22.47
N ILE A 26 26.08 -2.84 23.06
CA ILE A 26 25.99 -3.14 24.50
C ILE A 26 27.06 -4.17 24.90
N GLY A 27 27.18 -5.26 24.12
CA GLY A 27 28.18 -6.28 24.35
C GLY A 27 29.61 -5.73 24.25
N GLY A 28 29.89 -4.93 23.22
CA GLY A 28 31.20 -4.31 23.00
C GLY A 28 31.59 -3.33 24.10
N VAL A 29 30.66 -2.45 24.52
CA VAL A 29 30.88 -1.51 25.64
C VAL A 29 31.10 -2.28 26.93
N THR A 30 30.28 -3.29 27.22
CA THR A 30 30.42 -4.11 28.43
C THR A 30 31.79 -4.82 28.47
N TRP A 31 32.18 -5.44 27.36
CA TRP A 31 33.46 -6.12 27.23
C TRP A 31 34.63 -5.14 27.37
N TYR A 32 34.58 -4.00 26.68
CA TYR A 32 35.61 -2.96 26.74
C TYR A 32 35.77 -2.40 28.16
N PHE A 33 34.68 -2.02 28.81
CA PHE A 33 34.73 -1.51 30.18
C PHE A 33 35.21 -2.57 31.17
N TYR A 34 34.78 -3.82 31.03
CA TYR A 34 35.22 -4.87 31.95
C TYR A 34 36.72 -5.15 31.84
N HIS A 35 37.23 -5.33 30.61
CA HIS A 35 38.65 -5.64 30.39
C HIS A 35 39.55 -4.42 30.54
N CYS A 36 39.27 -3.34 29.80
CA CYS A 36 40.18 -2.19 29.73
C CYS A 36 40.26 -1.46 31.08
N TYR A 37 39.12 -1.23 31.73
CA TYR A 37 39.11 -0.58 33.04
C TYR A 37 39.61 -1.52 34.15
N GLY A 38 39.30 -2.82 34.06
CA GLY A 38 39.77 -3.83 35.00
C GLY A 38 41.30 -3.94 35.04
N ASP A 39 41.90 -4.11 33.86
CA ASP A 39 43.34 -4.26 33.71
C ASP A 39 44.08 -2.98 34.07
N MET A 40 43.59 -1.81 33.60
CA MET A 40 44.18 -0.51 33.92
C MET A 40 44.18 -0.24 35.43
N MET A 41 43.06 -0.49 36.10
CA MET A 41 42.96 -0.22 37.53
C MET A 41 43.75 -1.23 38.36
N GLY A 42 43.75 -2.51 37.97
CA GLY A 42 44.50 -3.56 38.65
C GLY A 42 46.01 -3.31 38.60
N THR A 43 46.54 -3.07 37.39
CA THR A 43 47.98 -2.77 37.19
C THR A 43 48.40 -1.48 37.88
N MET A 44 47.61 -0.41 37.77
CA MET A 44 47.90 0.85 38.47
C MET A 44 47.94 0.65 39.98
N LYS A 45 46.99 -0.10 40.57
CA LYS A 45 46.99 -0.31 42.02
C LYS A 45 48.19 -1.16 42.43
N ASP A 46 48.48 -2.24 41.73
CA ASP A 46 49.64 -3.11 41.96
C ASP A 46 50.95 -2.29 41.92
N ASP A 47 51.17 -1.46 40.90
CA ASP A 47 52.34 -0.57 40.83
C ASP A 47 52.45 0.38 42.03
N GLN A 48 51.32 0.87 42.55
CA GLN A 48 51.31 1.70 43.76
C GLN A 48 51.70 0.92 45.02
N LEU A 49 51.28 -0.35 45.18
CA LEU A 49 51.72 -1.16 46.34
C LEU A 49 53.24 -1.33 46.36
N ALA A 50 53.82 -1.66 45.21
CA ALA A 50 55.26 -1.82 45.09
C ALA A 50 55.98 -0.51 45.41
N LYS A 51 55.57 0.62 44.84
CA LYS A 51 56.16 1.94 45.14
C LYS A 51 56.04 2.35 46.60
N ILE A 52 54.90 2.07 47.24
CA ILE A 52 54.72 2.33 48.67
C ILE A 52 55.69 1.47 49.49
N ALA A 53 55.76 0.16 49.21
CA ALA A 53 56.67 -0.74 49.92
C ALA A 53 58.14 -0.33 49.75
N ASP A 54 58.53 0.08 48.55
CA ASP A 54 59.87 0.55 48.21
C ASP A 54 60.23 1.82 48.97
N ALA A 55 59.32 2.79 49.03
CA ALA A 55 59.49 4.03 49.78
C ALA A 55 59.75 3.74 51.27
N TRP A 56 58.99 2.83 51.88
CA TRP A 56 59.19 2.44 53.28
C TRP A 56 60.45 1.61 53.52
N SER A 57 60.91 0.82 52.53
CA SER A 57 62.13 0.01 52.70
C SER A 57 63.41 0.83 52.90
N SER A 58 63.42 2.08 52.44
CA SER A 58 64.55 3.01 52.60
C SER A 58 64.63 3.68 53.99
N SER A 59 63.61 3.50 54.84
CA SER A 59 63.60 4.07 56.19
C SER A 59 64.46 3.24 57.15
N GLN A 60 65.42 3.87 57.82
CA GLN A 60 66.29 3.21 58.79
C GLN A 60 65.64 3.00 60.17
N ARG A 61 64.72 3.89 60.56
CA ARG A 61 64.01 3.82 61.85
C ARG A 61 62.57 3.41 61.66
N MET A 62 62.04 2.69 62.64
CA MET A 62 60.64 2.29 62.65
C MET A 62 59.72 3.49 62.96
N PRO A 63 58.86 3.91 62.03
CA PRO A 63 57.95 5.02 62.24
C PRO A 63 56.70 4.56 62.99
N ALA A 64 56.16 5.44 63.85
CA ALA A 64 54.84 5.23 64.44
C ALA A 64 53.76 5.49 63.39
N LEU A 65 53.20 4.43 62.81
CA LEU A 65 52.01 4.56 61.96
C LEU A 65 50.82 4.91 62.85
N MET A 66 50.23 6.08 62.66
CA MET A 66 48.94 6.38 63.28
C MET A 66 47.86 5.54 62.59
N PRO A 67 47.00 4.83 63.35
CA PRO A 67 45.90 4.07 62.76
C PRO A 67 44.97 5.02 62.03
N MET A 68 44.52 4.62 60.83
CA MET A 68 43.59 5.44 60.06
C MET A 68 42.23 5.48 60.76
N VAL A 69 41.82 6.67 61.24
CA VAL A 69 40.48 6.90 61.79
C VAL A 69 39.54 7.22 60.63
N MET A 70 39.10 6.19 59.92
CA MET A 70 38.11 6.29 58.86
C MET A 70 36.96 5.31 59.09
N GLN A 71 35.81 5.60 58.49
CA GLN A 71 34.69 4.66 58.44
C GLN A 71 35.14 3.34 57.80
N GLN A 72 34.74 2.20 58.37
CA GLN A 72 35.24 0.86 58.01
C GLN A 72 35.11 0.53 56.51
N GLU A 73 34.12 1.11 55.83
CA GLU A 73 33.92 0.95 54.39
C GLU A 73 34.99 1.66 53.54
N LYS A 74 35.49 2.83 53.98
CA LYS A 74 36.58 3.56 53.31
C LYS A 74 37.95 2.90 53.55
N LEU A 75 38.11 2.18 54.67
CA LEU A 75 39.32 1.40 54.92
C LEU A 75 39.49 0.26 53.91
N LYS A 76 38.40 -0.30 53.37
CA LYS A 76 38.44 -1.33 52.32
C LYS A 76 38.97 -0.82 50.98
N SER A 77 38.86 0.48 50.68
CA SER A 77 39.34 1.06 49.41
C SER A 77 40.77 1.61 49.47
N THR A 78 41.36 1.66 50.68
CA THR A 78 42.67 2.29 50.97
C THR A 78 43.79 1.25 51.00
N TYR A 79 45.04 1.70 50.82
CA TYR A 79 46.23 0.87 51.00
C TYR A 79 46.53 0.70 52.49
N ILE A 80 46.76 -0.54 52.90
CA ILE A 80 47.11 -0.87 54.28
C ILE A 80 48.58 -1.19 54.33
N VAL A 81 49.32 -0.56 55.24
CA VAL A 81 50.75 -0.80 55.44
C VAL A 81 50.96 -1.48 56.78
N GLN A 82 51.71 -2.56 56.78
CA GLN A 82 52.15 -3.33 57.94
C GLN A 82 53.68 -3.39 57.97
N LEU A 83 54.26 -3.05 59.11
CA LEU A 83 55.70 -3.09 59.37
C LEU A 83 55.98 -4.17 60.41
N TRP A 84 56.85 -5.09 60.04
CA TRP A 84 57.26 -6.23 60.85
C TRP A 84 58.73 -6.08 61.23
N ASP A 85 59.09 -6.45 62.46
CA ASP A 85 60.49 -6.47 62.89
C ASP A 85 61.24 -7.70 62.37
N ASP A 86 62.55 -7.76 62.64
CA ASP A 86 63.43 -8.88 62.25
C ASP A 86 63.03 -10.23 62.88
N HIS A 87 62.21 -10.21 63.94
CA HIS A 87 61.68 -11.39 64.60
C HIS A 87 60.29 -11.76 64.08
N ASN A 88 59.84 -11.14 62.99
CA ASN A 88 58.51 -11.30 62.38
C ASN A 88 57.34 -10.95 63.32
N HIS A 89 57.53 -10.02 64.25
CA HIS A 89 56.43 -9.45 65.04
C HIS A 89 55.88 -8.19 64.36
N LEU A 90 54.54 -8.08 64.29
CA LEU A 90 53.87 -6.90 63.76
C LEU A 90 54.06 -5.73 64.74
N ARG A 91 54.75 -4.69 64.31
CA ARG A 91 55.04 -3.51 65.14
C ARG A 91 54.14 -2.33 64.85
N ALA A 92 53.81 -2.11 63.58
CA ALA A 92 52.94 -1.03 63.17
C ALA A 92 52.02 -1.48 62.04
N SER A 93 50.75 -1.09 62.10
CA SER A 93 49.76 -1.34 61.06
C SER A 93 48.87 -0.12 60.90
N SER A 94 48.63 0.31 59.66
CA SER A 94 47.67 1.37 59.39
C SER A 94 46.21 0.93 59.62
N TRP A 95 45.96 -0.38 59.70
CA TRP A 95 44.68 -0.96 60.14
C TRP A 95 44.91 -2.21 61.03
N PRO A 96 45.08 -2.03 62.35
CA PRO A 96 45.39 -3.14 63.27
C PRO A 96 44.31 -4.24 63.34
N ALA A 97 43.04 -3.88 63.13
CA ALA A 97 41.92 -4.82 63.23
C ALA A 97 41.86 -5.85 62.08
N LEU A 98 42.58 -5.64 60.96
CA LEU A 98 42.59 -6.60 59.84
C LEU A 98 43.31 -7.91 60.20
N GLN A 99 44.29 -7.89 61.11
CA GLN A 99 45.06 -9.07 61.56
C GLN A 99 45.60 -9.97 60.42
N ALA A 100 46.02 -9.37 59.29
CA ALA A 100 46.62 -10.14 58.19
C ALA A 100 48.00 -10.70 58.60
N PRO A 101 48.27 -12.02 58.43
CA PRO A 101 49.56 -12.63 58.75
C PRO A 101 50.66 -12.28 57.75
N LEU A 102 51.90 -12.29 58.24
CA LEU A 102 53.10 -12.15 57.41
C LEU A 102 53.16 -13.28 56.37
N GLN A 103 53.13 -12.90 55.10
CA GLN A 103 53.27 -13.80 53.96
C GLN A 103 54.71 -14.35 53.85
N PRO A 104 54.88 -15.67 53.70
CA PRO A 104 56.20 -16.30 53.63
C PRO A 104 56.93 -16.05 52.31
N LYS A 105 56.19 -15.70 51.25
CA LYS A 105 56.73 -15.43 49.91
C LYS A 105 56.97 -13.94 49.72
N LYS A 106 58.19 -13.56 49.36
CA LYS A 106 58.55 -12.19 48.95
C LYS A 106 57.89 -11.85 47.60
N GLY A 107 57.46 -10.60 47.44
CA GLY A 107 56.72 -10.14 46.27
C GLY A 107 55.22 -10.31 46.43
N TRP A 108 54.55 -10.73 45.35
CA TRP A 108 53.10 -10.81 45.25
C TRP A 108 52.50 -12.07 45.89
N SER A 109 51.47 -11.88 46.72
CA SER A 109 50.60 -12.95 47.19
C SER A 109 49.16 -12.47 47.37
N ASP A 110 48.21 -13.40 47.30
CA ASP A 110 46.79 -13.13 47.52
C ASP A 110 46.34 -13.86 48.79
N LEU A 111 45.51 -13.20 49.60
CA LEU A 111 45.14 -13.65 50.93
C LEU A 111 43.66 -13.40 51.17
N LYS A 112 42.99 -14.34 51.83
CA LYS A 112 41.61 -14.15 52.31
C LYS A 112 41.60 -13.93 53.81
N VAL A 113 41.30 -12.70 54.25
CA VAL A 113 41.31 -12.31 55.67
C VAL A 113 40.13 -11.38 55.98
N GLY A 114 39.47 -11.66 57.11
CA GLY A 114 38.28 -10.96 57.60
C GLY A 114 36.99 -11.79 57.46
N ASP A 115 35.92 -11.33 58.12
CA ASP A 115 34.58 -11.95 58.10
C ASP A 115 33.61 -11.12 57.23
N CYS A 116 33.84 -11.18 55.92
CA CYS A 116 33.27 -10.24 54.92
C CYS A 116 32.83 -10.91 53.59
N GLY A 117 32.71 -12.24 53.55
CA GLY A 117 32.28 -12.97 52.34
C GLY A 117 33.21 -12.75 51.13
N ASP A 118 32.65 -12.42 49.97
CA ASP A 118 33.38 -12.23 48.71
C ASP A 118 34.28 -10.97 48.67
N ASP A 119 34.11 -10.05 49.63
CA ASP A 119 34.92 -8.83 49.76
C ASP A 119 36.20 -9.04 50.60
N CYS A 120 36.55 -10.27 51.00
CA CYS A 120 37.72 -10.54 51.86
C CYS A 120 39.00 -10.89 51.11
N GLU A 121 39.01 -10.76 49.79
CA GLU A 121 40.18 -11.08 48.98
C GLU A 121 41.12 -9.87 48.94
N TRP A 122 42.34 -10.05 49.46
CA TRP A 122 43.37 -9.03 49.59
C TRP A 122 44.58 -9.41 48.75
N ARG A 123 45.11 -8.43 48.02
CA ARG A 123 46.36 -8.53 47.28
C ARG A 123 47.47 -7.90 48.13
N VAL A 124 48.54 -8.64 48.33
CA VAL A 124 49.64 -8.29 49.24
C VAL A 124 50.94 -8.22 48.46
N TYR A 125 51.73 -7.17 48.74
CA TYR A 125 53.11 -7.06 48.29
C TYR A 125 54.05 -7.03 49.50
N THR A 126 54.95 -8.01 49.58
CA THR A 126 55.90 -8.16 50.68
C THR A 126 57.33 -7.85 50.23
N ARG A 127 57.98 -6.88 50.89
CA ARG A 127 59.37 -6.48 50.61
C ARG A 127 60.18 -6.45 51.92
N PRO A 128 61.40 -7.04 51.96
CA PRO A 128 62.27 -6.94 53.14
C PRO A 128 62.82 -5.51 53.27
N GLY A 129 63.15 -5.11 54.51
CA GLY A 129 63.89 -3.86 54.73
C GLY A 129 65.33 -3.93 54.25
N GLU A 130 65.99 -2.78 54.14
CA GLU A 130 67.43 -2.71 53.84
C GLU A 130 68.28 -3.19 55.03
N LEU A 131 69.48 -3.71 54.75
CA LEU A 131 70.40 -4.18 55.78
C LEU A 131 70.70 -3.07 56.81
N GLY A 132 70.41 -3.32 58.08
CA GLY A 132 70.64 -2.37 59.18
C GLY A 132 69.43 -1.47 59.50
N SER A 133 68.29 -1.65 58.84
CA SER A 133 67.00 -1.08 59.26
C SER A 133 66.40 -1.87 60.43
N GLU A 134 65.65 -1.20 61.31
CA GLU A 134 64.81 -1.86 62.33
C GLU A 134 63.59 -2.60 61.73
N ILE A 135 63.33 -2.39 60.43
CA ILE A 135 62.20 -2.95 59.70
C ILE A 135 62.65 -4.24 58.99
N GLY A 136 62.19 -5.39 59.46
CA GLY A 136 62.50 -6.68 58.86
C GLY A 136 61.70 -6.93 57.57
N ASN A 137 60.39 -6.71 57.61
CA ASN A 137 59.51 -6.85 56.44
C ASN A 137 58.44 -5.75 56.36
N ILE A 138 58.21 -5.24 55.15
CA ILE A 138 57.12 -4.33 54.80
C ILE A 138 56.07 -5.10 54.01
N GLN A 139 54.82 -4.98 54.44
CA GLN A 139 53.65 -5.48 53.71
C GLN A 139 52.70 -4.37 53.39
N VAL A 140 52.36 -4.25 52.12
CA VAL A 140 51.30 -3.37 51.66
C VAL A 140 50.16 -4.24 51.12
N LEU A 141 48.93 -3.93 51.52
CA LEU A 141 47.73 -4.68 51.16
C LEU A 141 46.69 -3.77 50.52
N HIS A 142 45.94 -4.29 49.55
CA HIS A 142 44.71 -3.65 49.06
C HIS A 142 43.62 -4.70 48.79
N ASN A 143 42.35 -4.30 48.94
CA ASN A 143 41.23 -5.21 48.80
C ASN A 143 40.82 -5.36 47.33
N ILE A 144 40.94 -6.56 46.78
CA ILE A 144 40.57 -6.85 45.39
C ILE A 144 39.10 -7.29 45.26
N GLY A 145 38.50 -7.88 46.30
CA GLY A 145 37.07 -8.21 46.34
C GLY A 145 36.17 -6.97 46.28
N TYR A 146 36.44 -5.99 47.14
CA TYR A 146 35.77 -4.69 47.17
C TYR A 146 35.96 -3.90 45.87
N MET A 147 37.13 -4.04 45.22
CA MET A 147 37.36 -3.43 43.90
C MET A 147 36.49 -4.08 42.81
N LYS A 148 36.32 -5.41 42.81
CA LYS A 148 35.42 -6.11 41.89
C LYS A 148 33.98 -5.63 42.05
N SER A 149 33.48 -5.49 43.28
CA SER A 149 32.11 -5.03 43.52
C SER A 149 31.89 -3.56 43.12
N LEU A 150 32.92 -2.70 43.27
CA LEU A 150 32.89 -1.33 42.76
C LEU A 150 32.92 -1.27 41.23
N MET A 151 33.69 -2.15 40.58
CA MET A 151 33.72 -2.27 39.11
C MET A 151 32.36 -2.67 38.56
N VAL A 152 31.69 -3.67 39.16
CA VAL A 152 30.34 -4.08 38.72
C VAL A 152 29.36 -2.92 38.80
N LYS A 153 29.38 -2.12 39.88
CA LYS A 153 28.53 -0.92 40.00
C LYS A 153 28.82 0.12 38.91
N ARG A 154 30.10 0.36 38.60
CA ARG A 154 30.49 1.30 37.52
C ARG A 154 30.09 0.79 36.14
N VAL A 155 30.32 -0.49 35.84
CA VAL A 155 29.90 -1.14 34.59
C VAL A 155 28.39 -1.04 34.43
N LEU A 156 27.62 -1.31 35.49
CA LEU A 156 26.15 -1.20 35.45
C LEU A 156 25.71 0.24 35.14
N SER A 157 26.35 1.25 35.76
CA SER A 157 26.05 2.66 35.49
C SER A 157 26.34 3.09 34.04
N ALA A 158 27.30 2.44 33.37
CA ALA A 158 27.60 2.69 31.96
C ALA A 158 26.59 2.00 31.01
N ILE A 159 26.06 0.83 31.40
CA ILE A 159 25.12 0.04 30.57
C ILE A 159 23.68 0.58 30.66
N ILE A 160 23.24 1.03 31.83
CA ILE A 160 21.87 1.55 32.05
C ILE A 160 21.42 2.59 30.99
N PRO A 161 22.18 3.68 30.72
CA PRO A 161 21.76 4.67 29.74
C PRO A 161 21.66 4.09 28.32
N LEU A 162 22.54 3.14 27.96
CA LEU A 162 22.50 2.47 26.67
C LEU A 162 21.28 1.54 26.54
N MET A 163 20.92 0.86 27.61
CA MET A 163 19.71 0.02 27.67
C MET A 163 18.44 0.86 27.55
N LEU A 164 18.40 2.06 28.14
CA LEU A 164 17.27 3.00 28.02
C LEU A 164 17.17 3.66 26.63
N MET A 165 18.29 3.88 25.95
CA MET A 165 18.32 4.38 24.57
C MET A 165 17.70 3.39 23.56
N MET A 166 17.79 2.09 23.81
CA MET A 166 17.28 1.04 22.91
C MET A 166 15.75 1.08 22.68
N PRO A 167 14.87 1.09 23.70
CA PRO A 167 13.42 1.20 23.46
C PRO A 167 13.04 2.54 22.82
N LEU A 168 13.75 3.62 23.15
CA LEU A 168 13.52 4.93 22.56
C LEU A 168 13.87 4.95 21.06
N SER A 169 15.01 4.39 20.66
CA SER A 169 15.42 4.31 19.26
C SER A 169 14.47 3.41 18.44
N LEU A 170 14.04 2.29 19.02
CA LEU A 170 13.04 1.41 18.41
C LEU A 170 11.68 2.11 18.23
N LEU A 171 11.24 2.91 19.20
CA LEU A 171 10.01 3.67 19.12
C LEU A 171 10.07 4.74 18.01
N VAL A 172 11.16 5.52 17.95
CA VAL A 172 11.36 6.56 16.93
C VAL A 172 11.35 5.93 15.53
N ILE A 173 12.09 4.84 15.32
CA ILE A 173 12.12 4.14 14.03
C ILE A 173 10.76 3.55 13.68
N TRP A 174 10.05 2.98 14.66
CA TRP A 174 8.69 2.49 14.43
C TRP A 174 7.75 3.61 13.96
N LEU A 175 7.84 4.81 14.55
CA LEU A 175 7.08 5.99 14.12
C LEU A 175 7.45 6.42 12.70
N VAL A 176 8.74 6.53 12.39
CA VAL A 176 9.24 6.93 11.05
C VAL A 176 8.80 5.93 9.99
N VAL A 177 9.00 4.63 10.22
CA VAL A 177 8.58 3.59 9.27
C VAL A 177 7.07 3.55 9.12
N ARG A 178 6.31 3.78 10.19
CA ARG A 178 4.84 3.88 10.14
C ARG A 178 4.38 5.06 9.29
N ALA A 179 5.04 6.22 9.38
CA ALA A 179 4.74 7.38 8.54
C ALA A 179 5.03 7.07 7.05
N ILE A 180 6.25 6.63 6.72
CA ILE A 180 6.64 6.32 5.33
C ILE A 180 5.74 5.26 4.70
N THR A 181 5.43 4.19 5.44
CA THR A 181 4.56 3.12 4.92
C THR A 181 3.09 3.53 4.80
N ARG A 182 2.63 4.52 5.58
CA ARG A 182 1.29 5.10 5.42
C ARG A 182 1.21 5.88 4.12
N ASP A 183 2.20 6.72 3.84
CA ASP A 183 2.22 7.56 2.64
C ASP A 183 2.34 6.70 1.37
N LEU A 184 3.17 5.66 1.41
CA LEU A 184 3.24 4.66 0.32
C LEU A 184 1.91 3.93 0.10
N ARG A 185 1.17 3.61 1.16
CA ARG A 185 -0.14 2.93 1.04
C ARG A 185 -1.21 3.86 0.50
N VAL A 186 -1.16 5.15 0.82
CA VAL A 186 -2.07 6.15 0.24
C VAL A 186 -1.79 6.29 -1.25
N ALA A 187 -0.52 6.45 -1.65
CA ALA A 187 -0.13 6.50 -3.06
C ALA A 187 -0.49 5.19 -3.80
N SER A 188 -0.21 4.03 -3.22
CA SER A 188 -0.56 2.73 -3.81
C SER A 188 -2.06 2.52 -3.92
N ARG A 189 -2.87 3.01 -2.97
CA ARG A 189 -4.34 2.97 -3.09
C ARG A 189 -4.86 3.93 -4.14
N GLN A 190 -4.24 5.10 -4.32
CA GLN A 190 -4.57 6.00 -5.42
C GLN A 190 -4.24 5.37 -6.78
N ILE A 191 -3.12 4.64 -6.89
CA ILE A 191 -2.77 3.88 -8.11
C ILE A 191 -3.72 2.69 -8.32
N ALA A 192 -4.07 1.94 -7.27
CA ALA A 192 -4.93 0.76 -7.39
C ALA A 192 -6.43 1.10 -7.58
N ALA A 193 -6.85 2.31 -7.20
CA ALA A 193 -8.21 2.82 -7.43
C ALA A 193 -8.36 3.52 -8.79
N GLN A 194 -7.31 3.60 -9.60
CA GLN A 194 -7.44 4.12 -10.96
C GLN A 194 -8.10 3.08 -11.86
N GLU A 195 -9.32 3.42 -12.29
CA GLU A 195 -10.06 2.66 -13.30
C GLU A 195 -9.28 2.62 -14.62
N THR A 196 -9.31 1.44 -15.23
CA THR A 196 -8.54 1.00 -16.39
C THR A 196 -8.64 1.87 -17.65
N LEU A 197 -9.52 2.88 -17.69
CA LEU A 197 -9.70 3.76 -18.84
C LEU A 197 -9.13 5.19 -18.68
N HIS A 198 -8.94 5.71 -17.45
CA HIS A 198 -8.50 7.12 -17.28
C HIS A 198 -7.50 7.29 -16.12
N PRO A 199 -6.22 6.99 -16.36
CA PRO A 199 -5.19 7.13 -15.34
C PRO A 199 -4.82 8.61 -15.17
N HIS A 200 -4.91 9.16 -13.96
CA HIS A 200 -4.46 10.52 -13.62
C HIS A 200 -3.00 10.52 -13.16
N ALA A 201 -2.27 11.61 -13.40
CA ALA A 201 -0.89 11.73 -12.92
C ALA A 201 -0.86 11.71 -11.38
N VAL A 202 -0.01 10.87 -10.80
CA VAL A 202 0.19 10.84 -9.35
C VAL A 202 0.97 12.08 -8.93
N SER A 203 0.45 12.84 -7.97
CA SER A 203 1.09 14.06 -7.49
C SER A 203 2.40 13.75 -6.73
N PRO A 204 3.51 14.42 -7.06
CA PRO A 204 4.81 14.18 -6.41
C PRO A 204 4.94 14.81 -5.01
N ASN A 205 4.02 15.69 -4.60
CA ASN A 205 4.24 16.62 -3.47
C ASN A 205 4.30 15.98 -2.07
N SER A 206 4.13 14.66 -1.94
CA SER A 206 4.13 13.95 -0.66
C SER A 206 4.82 12.59 -0.72
N LEU A 207 5.67 12.38 -1.73
CA LEU A 207 6.41 11.14 -1.94
C LEU A 207 7.89 11.30 -1.58
N PRO A 208 8.51 10.28 -0.96
CA PRO A 208 9.96 10.27 -0.74
C PRO A 208 10.75 10.32 -2.05
N ASP A 209 11.94 10.92 -2.02
CA ASP A 209 12.80 11.09 -3.18
C ASP A 209 13.14 9.75 -3.87
N GLU A 210 13.20 8.65 -3.12
CA GLU A 210 13.49 7.33 -3.67
C GLU A 210 12.36 6.77 -4.55
N VAL A 211 11.14 7.27 -4.38
CA VAL A 211 9.93 6.80 -5.10
C VAL A 211 9.62 7.70 -6.31
N LEU A 212 10.11 8.94 -6.30
CA LEU A 212 9.91 9.90 -7.39
C LEU A 212 10.30 9.35 -8.78
N PRO A 213 11.45 8.67 -8.98
CA PRO A 213 11.83 8.13 -10.29
C PRO A 213 10.84 7.09 -10.82
N LEU A 214 10.30 6.25 -9.92
CA LEU A 214 9.32 5.22 -10.29
C LEU A 214 7.99 5.86 -10.70
N VAL A 215 7.52 6.86 -9.95
CA VAL A 215 6.29 7.58 -10.27
C VAL A 215 6.44 8.41 -11.55
N ALA A 216 7.61 9.01 -11.78
CA ALA A 216 7.91 9.69 -13.04
C ALA A 216 7.88 8.72 -14.23
N ALA A 217 8.48 7.53 -14.10
CA ALA A 217 8.44 6.50 -15.13
C ALA A 217 7.00 6.01 -15.41
N TYR A 218 6.19 5.84 -14.35
CA TYR A 218 4.78 5.49 -14.46
C TYR A 218 3.99 6.58 -15.20
N ASN A 219 4.12 7.84 -14.78
CA ASN A 219 3.45 8.97 -15.43
C ASN A 219 3.86 9.09 -16.92
N SER A 220 5.14 8.90 -17.23
CA SER A 220 5.60 8.89 -18.63
C SER A 220 4.99 7.76 -19.46
N LEU A 221 4.80 6.56 -18.88
CA LEU A 221 4.11 5.46 -19.55
C LEU A 221 2.63 5.82 -19.81
N LEU A 222 1.96 6.45 -18.83
CA LEU A 222 0.58 6.90 -19.00
C LEU A 222 0.46 7.93 -20.12
N ASP A 223 1.38 8.90 -20.19
CA ASP A 223 1.39 9.90 -21.24
C ASP A 223 1.57 9.28 -22.63
N LYS A 224 2.47 8.29 -22.76
CA LYS A 224 2.62 7.52 -24.01
C LYS A 224 1.35 6.76 -24.39
N LEU A 225 0.67 6.17 -23.40
CA LEU A 225 -0.58 5.46 -23.64
C LEU A 225 -1.68 6.40 -24.13
N ARG A 226 -1.82 7.57 -23.48
CA ARG A 226 -2.78 8.61 -23.91
C ARG A 226 -2.48 9.10 -25.33
N ALA A 227 -1.21 9.33 -25.65
CA ALA A 227 -0.79 9.73 -27.00
C ALA A 227 -1.07 8.65 -28.06
N ALA A 228 -0.89 7.37 -27.72
CA ALA A 228 -1.21 6.26 -28.60
C ALA A 228 -2.73 6.17 -28.88
N TRP A 229 -3.56 6.32 -27.84
CA TRP A 229 -5.02 6.35 -28.00
C TRP A 229 -5.50 7.55 -28.81
N SER A 230 -4.94 8.75 -28.59
CA SER A 230 -5.30 9.92 -29.41
C SER A 230 -4.92 9.73 -30.87
N SER A 231 -3.77 9.11 -31.16
CA SER A 231 -3.36 8.83 -32.54
C SER A 231 -4.24 7.77 -33.20
N GLN A 232 -4.60 6.70 -32.49
CA GLN A 232 -5.51 5.67 -32.99
C GLN A 232 -6.89 6.25 -33.30
N ARG A 233 -7.36 7.20 -32.49
CA ARG A 233 -8.60 7.94 -32.70
C ARG A 233 -8.54 8.82 -33.95
N GLN A 234 -7.51 9.66 -34.09
CA GLN A 234 -7.35 10.52 -35.26
C GLN A 234 -7.40 9.69 -36.55
N PHE A 235 -6.73 8.54 -36.55
CA PHE A 235 -6.76 7.59 -37.67
C PHE A 235 -8.18 7.04 -37.96
N LEU A 236 -8.96 6.70 -36.94
CA LEU A 236 -10.34 6.25 -37.09
C LEU A 236 -11.26 7.34 -37.63
N GLU A 237 -11.10 8.59 -37.18
CA GLU A 237 -11.84 9.75 -37.69
C GLU A 237 -11.48 10.08 -39.14
N ASP A 238 -10.21 10.00 -39.51
CA ASP A 238 -9.78 10.24 -40.89
C ASP A 238 -10.31 9.12 -41.82
N ALA A 239 -10.18 7.86 -41.40
CA ALA A 239 -10.75 6.71 -42.13
C ALA A 239 -12.27 6.83 -42.29
N ALA A 240 -12.96 7.43 -41.31
CA ALA A 240 -14.39 7.72 -41.35
C ALA A 240 -14.78 8.57 -42.56
N HIS A 241 -14.06 9.67 -42.70
CA HIS A 241 -14.32 10.68 -43.71
C HIS A 241 -13.98 10.14 -45.09
N GLU A 242 -12.85 9.43 -45.21
CA GLU A 242 -12.42 8.78 -46.43
C GLU A 242 -13.36 7.64 -46.87
N LEU A 243 -14.04 6.94 -45.95
CA LEU A 243 -15.02 5.89 -46.31
C LEU A 243 -16.42 6.45 -46.60
N ARG A 244 -16.84 7.56 -45.97
CA ARG A 244 -18.17 8.15 -46.17
C ARG A 244 -18.33 8.66 -47.60
N THR A 245 -17.28 9.27 -48.15
CA THR A 245 -17.27 9.85 -49.50
C THR A 245 -17.55 8.82 -50.61
N PRO A 246 -16.81 7.70 -50.73
CA PRO A 246 -17.07 6.69 -51.76
C PRO A 246 -18.41 5.97 -51.56
N VAL A 247 -18.82 5.69 -50.32
CA VAL A 247 -20.13 5.07 -50.05
C VAL A 247 -21.28 5.97 -50.49
N THR A 248 -21.18 7.28 -50.24
CA THR A 248 -22.17 8.27 -50.69
C THR A 248 -22.22 8.34 -52.21
N ALA A 249 -21.06 8.34 -52.88
CA ALA A 249 -20.99 8.34 -54.33
C ALA A 249 -21.64 7.09 -54.96
N VAL A 250 -21.39 5.90 -54.41
CA VAL A 250 -22.02 4.65 -54.88
C VAL A 250 -23.53 4.66 -54.65
N THR A 251 -23.98 5.22 -53.53
CA THR A 251 -25.42 5.33 -53.21
C THR A 251 -26.12 6.25 -54.21
N LEU A 252 -25.54 7.40 -54.53
CA LEU A 252 -26.08 8.33 -55.53
C LEU A 252 -26.12 7.74 -56.96
N GLN A 253 -25.14 6.91 -57.31
CA GLN A 253 -25.16 6.20 -58.59
C GLN A 253 -26.28 5.14 -58.63
N LEU A 254 -26.49 4.42 -57.53
CA LEU A 254 -27.59 3.46 -57.41
C LEU A 254 -28.96 4.14 -57.51
N GLU A 255 -29.15 5.26 -56.81
CA GLU A 255 -30.39 6.05 -56.88
C GLU A 255 -30.68 6.56 -58.30
N ASN A 256 -29.66 7.00 -59.05
CA ASN A 256 -29.82 7.38 -60.46
C ASN A 256 -30.16 6.19 -61.37
N LEU A 257 -29.48 5.05 -61.17
CA LEU A 257 -29.68 3.84 -61.95
C LEU A 257 -31.06 3.22 -61.71
N ARG A 258 -31.64 3.39 -60.51
CA ARG A 258 -32.96 2.86 -60.14
C ARG A 258 -34.06 3.26 -61.14
N GLN A 259 -34.00 4.49 -61.65
CA GLN A 259 -34.97 5.03 -62.62
C GLN A 259 -34.94 4.32 -63.98
N HIS A 260 -33.88 3.57 -64.28
CA HIS A 260 -33.64 2.92 -65.57
C HIS A 260 -33.85 1.40 -65.52
N ILE A 261 -34.18 0.83 -64.37
CA ILE A 261 -34.38 -0.61 -64.16
C ILE A 261 -35.85 -0.96 -64.42
N GLN A 262 -36.11 -1.88 -65.36
CA GLN A 262 -37.47 -2.35 -65.65
C GLN A 262 -37.96 -3.39 -64.63
N PRO A 263 -39.28 -3.48 -64.38
CA PRO A 263 -39.86 -4.49 -63.50
C PRO A 263 -39.54 -5.91 -63.98
N GLY A 264 -39.04 -6.76 -63.08
CA GLY A 264 -38.64 -8.13 -63.41
C GLY A 264 -37.54 -8.66 -62.50
N GLU A 265 -36.85 -9.70 -62.96
CA GLU A 265 -35.75 -10.36 -62.21
C GLU A 265 -34.58 -9.42 -61.94
N ALA A 266 -34.29 -8.50 -62.87
CA ALA A 266 -33.28 -7.44 -62.72
C ALA A 266 -33.60 -6.44 -61.60
N SER A 267 -34.88 -6.09 -61.39
CA SER A 267 -35.28 -5.22 -60.28
C SER A 267 -35.00 -5.88 -58.93
N ARG A 268 -35.26 -7.19 -58.78
CA ARG A 268 -34.99 -7.90 -57.52
C ARG A 268 -33.50 -7.97 -57.19
N GLN A 269 -32.64 -8.16 -58.20
CA GLN A 269 -31.18 -8.12 -58.00
C GLN A 269 -30.71 -6.71 -57.64
N PHE A 270 -31.31 -5.67 -58.23
CA PHE A 270 -31.02 -4.28 -57.90
C PHE A 270 -31.43 -3.92 -56.47
N ASP A 271 -32.60 -4.39 -56.02
CA ASP A 271 -33.09 -4.20 -54.64
C ASP A 271 -32.13 -4.85 -53.63
N GLN A 272 -31.56 -6.02 -53.94
CA GLN A 272 -30.54 -6.67 -53.11
C GLN A 272 -29.23 -5.87 -53.06
N LEU A 273 -28.81 -5.29 -54.18
CA LEU A 273 -27.61 -4.46 -54.27
C LEU A 273 -27.76 -3.16 -53.46
N GLU A 274 -28.91 -2.49 -53.59
CA GLU A 274 -29.28 -1.28 -52.85
C GLU A 274 -29.34 -1.53 -51.34
N ALA A 275 -29.93 -2.66 -50.92
CA ALA A 275 -29.93 -3.11 -49.53
C ALA A 275 -28.51 -3.38 -49.00
N GLY A 276 -27.63 -3.97 -49.83
CA GLY A 276 -26.23 -4.22 -49.51
C GLY A 276 -25.43 -2.93 -49.27
N VAL A 277 -25.56 -1.94 -50.15
CA VAL A 277 -24.87 -0.63 -50.02
C VAL A 277 -25.41 0.16 -48.83
N THR A 278 -26.72 0.14 -48.61
CA THR A 278 -27.36 0.77 -47.44
C THR A 278 -26.82 0.16 -46.13
N ARG A 279 -26.65 -1.16 -46.09
CA ARG A 279 -26.05 -1.86 -44.95
C ARG A 279 -24.60 -1.44 -44.71
N THR A 280 -23.79 -1.32 -45.76
CA THR A 280 -22.40 -0.85 -45.66
C THR A 280 -22.33 0.59 -45.13
N ARG A 281 -23.20 1.48 -45.62
CA ARG A 281 -23.31 2.86 -45.12
C ARG A 281 -23.63 2.91 -43.62
N HIS A 282 -24.55 2.05 -43.18
CA HIS A 282 -24.94 1.98 -41.78
C HIS A 282 -23.81 1.43 -40.89
N LEU A 283 -23.11 0.38 -41.34
CA LEU A 283 -21.95 -0.17 -40.64
C LEU A 283 -20.82 0.84 -40.49
N VAL A 284 -20.50 1.60 -41.54
CA VAL A 284 -19.50 2.68 -41.47
C VAL A 284 -19.96 3.72 -40.45
N THR A 285 -21.20 4.20 -40.52
CA THR A 285 -21.72 5.20 -39.58
C THR A 285 -21.68 4.72 -38.12
N GLN A 286 -21.94 3.43 -37.87
CA GLN A 286 -21.95 2.86 -36.52
C GLN A 286 -20.57 2.53 -35.96
N LEU A 287 -19.61 2.09 -36.80
CA LEU A 287 -18.20 1.96 -36.39
C LEU A 287 -17.67 3.31 -35.87
N LEU A 288 -18.11 4.39 -36.50
CA LEU A 288 -17.74 5.75 -36.16
C LEU A 288 -18.47 6.27 -34.92
N ASN A 289 -19.72 5.88 -34.71
CA ASN A 289 -20.44 6.20 -33.48
C ASN A 289 -19.82 5.49 -32.26
N ILE A 290 -19.28 4.27 -32.41
CA ILE A 290 -18.51 3.62 -31.33
C ILE A 290 -17.29 4.47 -30.96
N SER A 291 -16.52 4.93 -31.96
CA SER A 291 -15.36 5.79 -31.73
C SER A 291 -15.70 7.13 -31.07
N ARG A 292 -16.92 7.66 -31.29
CA ARG A 292 -17.40 8.91 -30.69
C ARG A 292 -18.08 8.75 -29.33
N GLN A 293 -18.66 7.59 -29.03
CA GLN A 293 -19.24 7.32 -27.71
C GLN A 293 -18.15 7.06 -26.67
N GLU A 294 -17.00 6.50 -27.07
CA GLU A 294 -15.81 6.46 -26.21
C GLU A 294 -15.31 7.88 -25.86
N ASP A 295 -15.53 8.87 -26.71
CA ASP A 295 -15.12 10.28 -26.53
C ASP A 295 -15.92 11.03 -25.45
N GLN A 296 -17.23 10.79 -25.31
CA GLN A 296 -18.03 11.48 -24.29
C GLN A 296 -17.77 10.99 -22.87
N SER A 297 -17.08 9.85 -22.71
CA SER A 297 -16.60 9.41 -21.40
C SER A 297 -15.46 10.28 -20.85
N VAL A 298 -14.82 11.10 -21.71
CA VAL A 298 -13.61 11.89 -21.42
C VAL A 298 -13.87 13.08 -20.49
N VAL A 299 -15.14 13.53 -20.34
CA VAL A 299 -15.56 14.52 -19.33
C VAL A 299 -16.96 14.20 -18.83
N ALA A 300 -17.24 12.93 -18.53
CA ALA A 300 -18.48 12.59 -17.84
C ALA A 300 -18.37 13.05 -16.38
N SER A 301 -18.72 14.31 -16.10
CA SER A 301 -18.95 14.75 -14.73
C SER A 301 -20.05 13.88 -14.15
N VAL A 302 -19.70 13.05 -13.17
CA VAL A 302 -20.69 12.30 -12.41
C VAL A 302 -21.55 13.32 -11.67
N GLU A 303 -22.82 13.39 -12.01
CA GLU A 303 -23.78 14.32 -11.41
C GLU A 303 -25.00 13.56 -10.90
N THR A 304 -25.79 14.20 -10.03
CA THR A 304 -27.06 13.63 -9.58
C THR A 304 -28.12 13.91 -10.64
N ILE A 305 -28.55 12.85 -11.33
CA ILE A 305 -29.47 12.92 -12.46
C ILE A 305 -30.84 12.45 -12.01
N ASP A 306 -31.88 13.21 -12.36
CA ASP A 306 -33.27 12.78 -12.22
C ASP A 306 -33.65 11.91 -13.43
N ILE A 307 -34.03 10.65 -13.17
CA ILE A 307 -34.32 9.68 -14.23
C ILE A 307 -35.61 10.03 -14.97
N ASP A 308 -36.60 10.61 -14.29
CA ASP A 308 -37.84 11.08 -14.92
C ASP A 308 -37.54 12.11 -16.02
N ASP A 309 -36.72 13.12 -15.69
CA ASP A 309 -36.39 14.20 -16.60
C ASP A 309 -35.54 13.70 -17.77
N LEU A 310 -34.59 12.80 -17.50
CA LEU A 310 -33.77 12.21 -18.55
C LEU A 310 -34.61 11.37 -19.54
N LEU A 311 -35.56 10.57 -19.04
CA LEU A 311 -36.44 9.78 -19.91
C LEU A 311 -37.33 10.66 -20.78
N LYS A 312 -37.89 11.74 -20.22
CA LYS A 312 -38.68 12.72 -20.98
C LYS A 312 -37.85 13.37 -22.09
N GLU A 313 -36.62 13.78 -21.79
CA GLU A 313 -35.72 14.37 -22.80
C GLU A 313 -35.37 13.38 -23.92
N SER A 314 -35.17 12.10 -23.61
CA SER A 314 -34.94 11.06 -24.61
C SER A 314 -36.18 10.84 -25.49
N ILE A 315 -37.38 10.81 -24.89
CA ILE A 315 -38.65 10.69 -25.63
C ILE A 315 -38.85 11.89 -26.55
N GLU A 316 -38.67 13.12 -26.05
CA GLU A 316 -38.84 14.36 -26.83
C GLU A 316 -37.99 14.38 -28.11
N GLN A 317 -36.74 13.91 -28.04
CA GLN A 317 -35.86 13.82 -29.20
C GLN A 317 -36.34 12.82 -30.24
N LEU A 318 -36.97 11.73 -29.79
CA LEU A 318 -37.43 10.63 -30.64
C LEU A 318 -38.85 10.85 -31.16
N MET A 319 -39.64 11.76 -30.58
CA MET A 319 -41.01 12.08 -31.03
C MET A 319 -41.07 12.46 -32.52
N VAL A 320 -40.09 13.20 -33.04
CA VAL A 320 -40.06 13.61 -34.45
C VAL A 320 -39.96 12.40 -35.40
N VAL A 321 -39.27 11.34 -34.96
CA VAL A 321 -39.13 10.09 -35.72
C VAL A 321 -40.38 9.22 -35.54
N ALA A 322 -40.93 9.20 -34.34
CA ALA A 322 -42.13 8.44 -33.98
C ALA A 322 -43.36 8.94 -34.76
N ASP A 323 -43.58 10.26 -34.80
CA ASP A 323 -44.71 10.90 -35.49
C ASP A 323 -44.70 10.61 -37.00
N LYS A 324 -43.51 10.63 -37.63
CA LYS A 324 -43.34 10.25 -39.04
C LYS A 324 -43.74 8.81 -39.35
N ARG A 325 -43.68 7.91 -38.36
CA ARG A 325 -44.04 6.49 -38.48
C ARG A 325 -45.39 6.17 -37.83
N GLY A 326 -46.10 7.18 -37.33
CA GLY A 326 -47.34 7.01 -36.58
C GLY A 326 -47.20 6.14 -35.34
N ILE A 327 -46.04 6.16 -34.68
CA ILE A 327 -45.79 5.41 -33.44
C ILE A 327 -46.11 6.34 -32.26
N ASP A 328 -46.99 5.90 -31.35
CA ASP A 328 -47.33 6.62 -30.13
C ASP A 328 -46.38 6.20 -28.99
N ILE A 329 -45.75 7.19 -28.33
CA ILE A 329 -44.79 6.96 -27.25
C ILE A 329 -45.35 7.51 -25.94
N GLY A 330 -45.67 6.60 -25.02
CA GLY A 330 -46.17 6.91 -23.69
C GLY A 330 -45.05 7.02 -22.66
N PHE A 331 -45.16 7.98 -21.73
CA PHE A 331 -44.36 8.01 -20.49
C PHE A 331 -45.27 7.94 -19.27
N ASN A 332 -45.00 7.02 -18.36
CA ASN A 332 -45.69 6.93 -17.08
C ASN A 332 -44.70 6.71 -15.93
N GLY A 333 -44.43 7.78 -15.16
CA GLY A 333 -43.61 7.75 -13.96
C GLY A 333 -44.48 7.73 -12.70
N THR A 334 -44.46 6.61 -11.97
CA THR A 334 -45.17 6.46 -10.68
C THR A 334 -44.26 6.62 -9.47
N THR A 335 -42.95 6.79 -9.70
CA THR A 335 -41.92 6.98 -8.68
C THR A 335 -40.88 7.95 -9.19
N HIS A 336 -40.19 8.63 -8.27
CA HIS A 336 -39.05 9.48 -8.58
C HIS A 336 -37.76 8.81 -8.12
N TYR A 337 -36.71 8.91 -8.94
CA TYR A 337 -35.41 8.32 -8.62
C TYR A 337 -34.27 9.16 -9.17
N ARG A 338 -33.28 9.42 -8.30
CA ARG A 338 -32.06 10.14 -8.68
C ARG A 338 -30.86 9.22 -8.60
N LEU A 339 -30.07 9.22 -9.66
CA LEU A 339 -28.87 8.39 -9.78
C LEU A 339 -27.63 9.28 -9.87
N HIS A 340 -26.56 8.92 -9.15
CA HIS A 340 -25.27 9.59 -9.30
C HIS A 340 -24.46 8.88 -10.39
N ALA A 341 -24.49 9.42 -11.61
CA ALA A 341 -23.95 8.77 -12.79
C ALA A 341 -23.53 9.78 -13.87
N SER A 342 -23.01 9.27 -14.98
CA SER A 342 -22.74 10.03 -16.20
C SER A 342 -24.04 10.28 -16.97
N ARG A 343 -24.41 11.54 -17.17
CA ARG A 343 -25.65 11.89 -17.90
C ARG A 343 -25.62 11.42 -19.35
N SER A 344 -24.47 11.53 -20.03
CA SER A 344 -24.30 11.05 -21.40
C SER A 344 -24.43 9.54 -21.50
N ASP A 345 -23.92 8.80 -20.52
CA ASP A 345 -24.01 7.33 -20.51
C ASP A 345 -25.46 6.88 -20.36
N LEU A 346 -26.18 7.43 -19.37
CA LEU A 346 -27.58 7.09 -19.13
C LEU A 346 -28.46 7.49 -20.31
N ARG A 347 -28.22 8.67 -20.90
CA ARG A 347 -28.93 9.12 -22.11
C ARG A 347 -28.71 8.14 -23.26
N SER A 348 -27.45 7.75 -23.50
CA SER A 348 -27.13 6.78 -24.53
C SER A 348 -27.83 5.44 -24.30
N LEU A 349 -27.91 4.96 -23.05
CA LEU A 349 -28.64 3.74 -22.71
C LEU A 349 -30.11 3.85 -23.08
N PHE A 350 -30.81 4.90 -22.64
CA PHE A 350 -32.24 5.06 -22.88
C PHE A 350 -32.56 5.34 -24.36
N ASP A 351 -31.76 6.17 -25.05
CA ASP A 351 -31.92 6.43 -26.48
C ASP A 351 -31.77 5.15 -27.31
N ASN A 352 -30.82 4.28 -26.95
CA ASN A 352 -30.66 2.98 -27.60
C ASN A 352 -31.85 2.05 -27.34
N LEU A 353 -32.43 2.07 -26.14
CA LEU A 353 -33.57 1.22 -25.80
C LEU A 353 -34.86 1.67 -26.50
N ILE A 354 -35.19 2.96 -26.39
CA ILE A 354 -36.38 3.54 -27.03
C ILE A 354 -36.23 3.50 -28.55
N GLY A 355 -35.04 3.79 -29.07
CA GLY A 355 -34.73 3.67 -30.49
C GLY A 355 -34.87 2.25 -31.01
N ASN A 356 -34.43 1.24 -30.25
CA ASN A 356 -34.62 -0.17 -30.61
C ASN A 356 -36.10 -0.56 -30.61
N ALA A 357 -36.86 -0.16 -29.58
CA ALA A 357 -38.31 -0.38 -29.53
C ALA A 357 -38.96 0.15 -30.81
N MET A 358 -38.83 1.44 -31.11
CA MET A 358 -39.39 2.04 -32.32
C MET A 358 -38.94 1.35 -33.62
N LEU A 359 -37.67 0.94 -33.72
CA LEU A 359 -37.15 0.29 -34.93
C LEU A 359 -37.82 -1.05 -35.21
N HIS A 360 -38.12 -1.82 -34.16
CA HIS A 360 -38.64 -3.18 -34.28
C HIS A 360 -40.16 -3.28 -34.24
N THR A 361 -40.84 -2.19 -33.90
CA THR A 361 -42.29 -2.11 -33.87
C THR A 361 -42.87 -1.67 -35.24
N PRO A 362 -44.02 -2.22 -35.68
CA PRO A 362 -44.74 -1.77 -36.89
C PRO A 362 -45.13 -0.28 -36.88
N GLU A 363 -45.57 0.25 -38.02
CA GLU A 363 -46.19 1.59 -38.08
C GLU A 363 -47.59 1.57 -37.44
N GLY A 364 -48.00 2.66 -36.78
CA GLY A 364 -49.30 2.73 -36.08
C GLY A 364 -49.32 2.10 -34.68
N SER A 365 -48.15 1.80 -34.13
CA SER A 365 -47.97 1.03 -32.91
C SER A 365 -47.68 1.87 -31.66
N LEU A 366 -47.51 1.20 -30.51
CA LEU A 366 -47.35 1.82 -29.19
C LEU A 366 -46.02 1.39 -28.56
N VAL A 367 -45.32 2.36 -27.96
CA VAL A 367 -44.13 2.14 -27.12
C VAL A 367 -44.35 2.84 -25.77
N ASP A 368 -44.38 2.09 -24.68
CA ASP A 368 -44.57 2.62 -23.33
C ASP A 368 -43.26 2.62 -22.54
N VAL A 369 -42.94 3.75 -21.92
CA VAL A 369 -41.81 3.93 -21.00
C VAL A 369 -42.34 4.13 -19.58
N LEU A 370 -42.14 3.13 -18.73
CA LEU A 370 -42.68 3.08 -17.37
C LEU A 370 -41.56 3.20 -16.33
N LEU A 371 -41.58 4.23 -15.49
CA LEU A 371 -40.73 4.35 -14.31
C LEU A 371 -41.55 4.01 -13.06
N HIS A 372 -41.26 2.88 -12.42
CA HIS A 372 -42.04 2.39 -11.29
C HIS A 372 -41.21 1.51 -10.35
N ARG A 373 -41.84 1.04 -9.26
CA ARG A 373 -41.19 0.19 -8.25
C ARG A 373 -41.65 -1.25 -8.35
N VAL A 374 -40.72 -2.19 -8.38
CA VAL A 374 -40.98 -3.64 -8.34
C VAL A 374 -40.27 -4.22 -7.12
N GLY A 375 -41.06 -4.58 -6.10
CA GLY A 375 -40.53 -4.98 -4.79
C GLY A 375 -39.72 -3.85 -4.16
N ASN A 376 -38.43 -4.10 -3.89
CA ASN A 376 -37.54 -3.11 -3.29
C ASN A 376 -36.78 -2.24 -4.30
N HIS A 377 -36.85 -2.56 -5.60
CA HIS A 377 -36.06 -1.89 -6.64
C HIS A 377 -36.90 -0.91 -7.47
N THR A 378 -36.27 0.17 -7.90
CA THR A 378 -36.82 1.06 -8.93
C THR A 378 -36.42 0.52 -10.30
N VAL A 379 -37.37 0.46 -11.23
CA VAL A 379 -37.15 -0.08 -12.57
C VAL A 379 -37.67 0.89 -13.64
N VAL A 380 -37.00 0.89 -14.79
CA VAL A 380 -37.49 1.46 -16.04
C VAL A 380 -37.84 0.32 -16.97
N ASP A 381 -39.10 0.21 -17.34
CA ASP A 381 -39.58 -0.75 -18.34
C ASP A 381 -39.88 -0.01 -19.64
N ILE A 382 -39.23 -0.42 -20.75
CA ILE A 382 -39.59 -0.02 -22.11
C ILE A 382 -40.33 -1.18 -22.74
N ILE A 383 -41.60 -0.98 -23.07
CA ILE A 383 -42.50 -2.01 -23.60
C ILE A 383 -42.93 -1.59 -24.99
N ASP A 384 -42.76 -2.48 -25.96
CA ASP A 384 -43.26 -2.28 -27.32
C ASP A 384 -44.23 -3.39 -27.72
N ASN A 385 -45.10 -3.10 -28.69
CA ASN A 385 -46.07 -4.07 -29.22
C ASN A 385 -45.63 -4.71 -30.55
N GLY A 386 -44.31 -4.87 -30.74
CA GLY A 386 -43.73 -5.52 -31.91
C GLY A 386 -43.82 -7.05 -31.89
N PRO A 387 -43.15 -7.74 -32.83
CA PRO A 387 -43.18 -9.21 -32.93
C PRO A 387 -42.45 -9.94 -31.79
N GLY A 388 -41.86 -9.21 -30.85
CA GLY A 388 -41.02 -9.75 -29.78
C GLY A 388 -39.73 -10.39 -30.30
N MET A 389 -39.20 -11.33 -29.53
CA MET A 389 -37.90 -11.97 -29.80
C MET A 389 -37.97 -13.49 -29.57
N PRO A 390 -37.35 -14.33 -30.42
CA PRO A 390 -37.26 -15.76 -30.16
C PRO A 390 -36.55 -16.02 -28.81
N GLU A 391 -37.09 -16.89 -27.96
CA GLU A 391 -36.52 -17.15 -26.62
C GLU A 391 -35.05 -17.57 -26.67
N SER A 392 -34.67 -18.38 -27.67
CA SER A 392 -33.29 -18.81 -27.90
C SER A 392 -32.32 -17.68 -28.28
N PHE A 393 -32.85 -16.51 -28.67
CA PHE A 393 -32.07 -15.34 -29.06
C PHE A 393 -31.93 -14.32 -27.92
N ILE A 394 -32.82 -14.32 -26.92
CA ILE A 394 -32.84 -13.35 -25.82
C ILE A 394 -31.48 -13.29 -25.09
N GLU A 395 -30.87 -14.44 -24.78
CA GLU A 395 -29.58 -14.48 -24.07
C GLU A 395 -28.43 -13.88 -24.90
N ARG A 396 -28.50 -14.01 -26.22
CA ARG A 396 -27.47 -13.57 -27.17
C ARG A 396 -27.73 -12.17 -27.72
N ALA A 397 -28.89 -11.58 -27.44
CA ALA A 397 -29.28 -10.27 -27.96
C ALA A 397 -28.34 -9.14 -27.50
N PHE A 398 -27.64 -9.32 -26.38
CA PHE A 398 -26.64 -8.38 -25.87
C PHE A 398 -25.25 -8.55 -26.50
N ASP A 399 -25.02 -9.56 -27.33
CA ASP A 399 -23.74 -9.78 -28.00
C ASP A 399 -23.57 -8.81 -29.17
N ARG A 400 -22.32 -8.37 -29.41
CA ARG A 400 -22.01 -7.42 -30.48
C ARG A 400 -22.29 -8.04 -31.85
N PHE A 401 -22.98 -7.28 -32.72
CA PHE A 401 -23.32 -7.65 -34.11
C PHE A 401 -24.32 -8.81 -34.26
N THR A 402 -24.96 -9.21 -33.17
CA THR A 402 -25.93 -10.32 -33.16
C THR A 402 -27.31 -9.81 -33.54
N ARG A 403 -28.00 -10.49 -34.48
CA ARG A 403 -29.34 -10.11 -34.99
C ARG A 403 -30.30 -11.29 -34.92
N SER A 404 -31.57 -11.01 -34.63
CA SER A 404 -32.62 -12.02 -34.71
C SER A 404 -32.77 -12.47 -36.17
N PRO A 405 -32.80 -13.78 -36.46
CA PRO A 405 -32.88 -14.30 -37.83
C PRO A 405 -34.20 -13.95 -38.53
N ASP A 406 -35.27 -13.67 -37.79
CA ASP A 406 -36.63 -13.52 -38.32
C ASP A 406 -37.07 -12.06 -38.57
N VAL A 407 -36.22 -11.07 -38.25
CA VAL A 407 -36.60 -9.64 -38.32
C VAL A 407 -35.77 -8.91 -39.37
N GLN A 408 -36.41 -8.47 -40.47
CA GLN A 408 -35.80 -7.67 -41.55
C GLN A 408 -35.53 -6.19 -41.19
N ALA A 409 -35.64 -5.80 -39.92
CA ALA A 409 -35.42 -4.42 -39.50
C ALA A 409 -33.95 -3.97 -39.66
N GLN A 410 -33.74 -2.74 -40.15
CA GLN A 410 -32.42 -2.15 -40.36
C GLN A 410 -31.77 -1.71 -39.03
N GLY A 411 -30.89 -2.53 -38.45
CA GLY A 411 -30.08 -2.17 -37.26
C GLY A 411 -28.72 -2.87 -37.22
N SER A 412 -27.73 -2.35 -36.48
CA SER A 412 -26.36 -2.93 -36.40
C SER A 412 -26.28 -4.23 -35.61
N GLY A 413 -27.15 -4.43 -34.63
CA GLY A 413 -26.91 -5.38 -33.54
C GLY A 413 -25.90 -4.87 -32.48
N LEU A 414 -25.70 -3.55 -32.37
CA LEU A 414 -24.81 -2.95 -31.36
C LEU A 414 -25.57 -2.27 -30.20
N GLY A 415 -26.81 -1.83 -30.41
CA GLY A 415 -27.56 -1.05 -29.42
C GLY A 415 -27.65 -1.73 -28.05
N LEU A 416 -28.05 -3.00 -28.01
CA LEU A 416 -28.15 -3.76 -26.75
C LEU A 416 -26.77 -4.04 -26.11
N SER A 417 -25.71 -4.16 -26.91
CA SER A 417 -24.35 -4.31 -26.36
C SER A 417 -23.85 -3.03 -25.67
N ILE A 418 -24.24 -1.86 -26.17
CA ILE A 418 -23.98 -0.55 -25.54
C ILE A 418 -24.76 -0.47 -24.22
N VAL A 419 -26.04 -0.83 -24.25
CA VAL A 419 -26.90 -0.88 -23.06
C VAL A 419 -26.28 -1.78 -21.98
N ARG A 420 -25.81 -2.98 -22.33
CA ARG A 420 -25.14 -3.88 -21.37
C ARG A 420 -23.87 -3.26 -20.79
N SER A 421 -23.05 -2.62 -21.62
CA SER A 421 -21.81 -1.96 -21.19
C SER A 421 -22.08 -0.81 -20.22
N VAL A 422 -23.06 0.04 -20.52
CA VAL A 422 -23.45 1.15 -19.65
C VAL A 422 -24.08 0.63 -18.36
N ALA A 423 -24.95 -0.38 -18.44
CA ALA A 423 -25.58 -0.97 -17.27
C ALA A 423 -24.54 -1.55 -16.29
N GLN A 424 -23.56 -2.30 -16.80
CA GLN A 424 -22.47 -2.83 -15.98
C GLN A 424 -21.64 -1.73 -15.31
N LYS A 425 -21.32 -0.67 -16.06
CA LYS A 425 -20.56 0.48 -15.54
C LYS A 425 -21.26 1.16 -14.35
N HIS A 426 -22.58 1.25 -14.39
CA HIS A 426 -23.39 1.94 -13.37
C HIS A 426 -24.14 0.98 -12.44
N GLN A 427 -23.74 -0.29 -12.37
CA GLN A 427 -24.32 -1.32 -11.49
C GLN A 427 -25.84 -1.56 -11.70
N MET A 428 -26.35 -1.27 -12.90
CA MET A 428 -27.72 -1.56 -13.29
C MET A 428 -27.83 -2.99 -13.84
N GLN A 429 -29.02 -3.58 -13.72
CA GLN A 429 -29.33 -4.86 -14.35
C GLN A 429 -30.30 -4.65 -15.51
N VAL A 430 -30.06 -5.31 -16.64
CA VAL A 430 -30.94 -5.24 -17.80
C VAL A 430 -31.44 -6.63 -18.15
N ALA A 431 -32.76 -6.76 -18.27
CA ALA A 431 -33.44 -7.99 -18.64
C ALA A 431 -34.36 -7.78 -19.85
N LEU A 432 -34.48 -8.80 -20.68
CA LEU A 432 -35.33 -8.85 -21.86
C LEU A 432 -36.39 -9.93 -21.62
N SER A 433 -37.66 -9.61 -21.86
CA SER A 433 -38.77 -10.57 -21.75
C SER A 433 -39.83 -10.29 -22.79
N ASN A 434 -40.39 -11.32 -23.41
CA ASN A 434 -41.53 -11.14 -24.31
C ASN A 434 -42.80 -10.79 -23.53
N CYS A 435 -43.62 -9.92 -24.11
CA CYS A 435 -44.99 -9.69 -23.65
C CYS A 435 -45.91 -10.71 -24.33
N HIS A 436 -46.90 -11.21 -23.59
CA HIS A 436 -47.87 -12.16 -24.11
C HIS A 436 -49.28 -11.57 -24.06
N ASN A 437 -50.06 -11.79 -25.12
CA ASN A 437 -51.47 -11.45 -25.12
C ASN A 437 -52.28 -12.46 -24.25
N PRO A 438 -53.57 -12.21 -23.97
CA PRO A 438 -54.41 -13.13 -23.20
C PRO A 438 -54.57 -14.54 -23.81
N GLN A 439 -54.18 -14.72 -25.08
CA GLN A 439 -54.21 -15.99 -25.81
C GLN A 439 -52.86 -16.72 -25.76
N GLY A 440 -51.83 -16.13 -25.12
CA GLY A 440 -50.49 -16.71 -24.94
C GLY A 440 -49.51 -16.42 -26.07
N GLU A 441 -49.91 -15.70 -27.11
CA GLU A 441 -49.04 -15.34 -28.24
C GLU A 441 -48.16 -14.13 -27.88
N ILE A 442 -46.95 -14.10 -28.45
CA ILE A 442 -46.02 -12.98 -28.26
C ILE A 442 -46.63 -11.73 -28.89
N SER A 443 -46.80 -10.69 -28.09
CA SER A 443 -47.44 -9.43 -28.48
C SER A 443 -46.54 -8.22 -28.27
N GLY A 444 -45.25 -8.44 -28.03
CA GLY A 444 -44.32 -7.36 -27.72
C GLY A 444 -43.01 -7.82 -27.08
N LEU A 445 -42.12 -6.85 -26.87
CA LEU A 445 -40.90 -7.02 -26.08
C LEU A 445 -40.90 -6.00 -24.93
N GLN A 446 -40.49 -6.46 -23.75
CA GLN A 446 -40.21 -5.63 -22.61
C GLN A 446 -38.72 -5.67 -22.30
N VAL A 447 -38.11 -4.49 -22.22
CA VAL A 447 -36.76 -4.30 -21.70
C VAL A 447 -36.83 -3.65 -20.33
N ARG A 448 -36.40 -4.37 -19.30
CA ARG A 448 -36.37 -3.92 -17.91
C ARG A 448 -34.97 -3.50 -17.51
N VAL A 449 -34.82 -2.26 -17.05
CA VAL A 449 -33.60 -1.72 -16.44
C VAL A 449 -33.82 -1.54 -14.95
N THR A 450 -33.17 -2.35 -14.12
CA THR A 450 -33.19 -2.24 -12.67
C THR A 450 -32.10 -1.29 -12.19
N LEU A 451 -32.50 -0.23 -11.50
CA LEU A 451 -31.62 0.79 -10.94
C LEU A 451 -31.07 0.34 -9.56
N PRO A 452 -29.85 0.77 -9.18
CA PRO A 452 -29.15 0.29 -7.98
C PRO A 452 -29.78 0.70 -6.63
#